data_AF-A0A0M3J2C1-F1
#
_entry.id   AF-A0A0M3J2C1-F1
#
_cell.length_a   1.000
_cell.length_b   1.000
_cell.length_c   1.000
_cell.angle_alpha   90.00
_cell.angle_beta   90.00
_cell.angle_gamma   90.00
#
_symmetry.space_group_name_H-M   'P 1'
#
loop_
_entity.id
_entity.type
_entity.pdbx_description
1 polymer ?
#
loop_
_entity_poly.entity_id
_entity_poly.type
_entity_poly.pdbx_seq_one_letter_code
_entity_poly.pdbx_strand_id
1 'polypeptide(L)'
;MLRGAPQFGGCSSTAQYVLSKQRNNAYVGVCFGWGLSLVFAVYGGFHISGSHLNPAVSLFLLTMGRISVLRFVVYSGAQIFGAFVGAMITYFLYFDALNFYDGGTRQVTGPYATASIFATYPQNYLSLGGGLIDQVHFLEMLRKRPKRNQ
;
A
#
# COMPACT_ATOMS: atom_id res chain seq x y z
N MET A 1 17.90 1.44 -0.71
CA MET A 1 17.27 1.18 -2.03
C MET A 1 16.03 0.25 -1.94
N LEU A 2 15.40 0.07 -0.75
CA LEU A 2 14.33 -0.92 -0.50
C LEU A 2 12.89 -0.35 -0.53
N ARG A 3 12.66 0.82 -1.13
CA ARG A 3 11.40 1.57 -0.94
C ARG A 3 10.21 1.08 -1.78
N GLY A 4 10.41 0.23 -2.79
CA GLY A 4 9.34 -0.36 -3.62
C GLY A 4 8.94 -1.80 -3.26
N ALA A 5 9.70 -2.45 -2.39
CA ALA A 5 9.48 -3.84 -1.97
C ALA A 5 8.10 -4.12 -1.32
N PRO A 6 7.54 -3.23 -0.47
CA PRO A 6 6.27 -3.54 0.19
C PRO A 6 5.08 -3.57 -0.77
N GLN A 7 5.08 -2.72 -1.79
CA GLN A 7 4.02 -2.72 -2.81
C GLN A 7 4.06 -4.00 -3.64
N PHE A 8 5.25 -4.45 -4.04
CA PHE A 8 5.41 -5.68 -4.81
C PHE A 8 4.90 -6.91 -4.04
N GLY A 9 5.30 -7.07 -2.78
CA GLY A 9 4.86 -8.21 -1.97
C GLY A 9 3.36 -8.17 -1.67
N GLY A 10 2.85 -7.01 -1.26
CA GLY A 10 1.43 -6.79 -1.01
C GLY A 10 0.54 -7.06 -2.23
N CYS A 11 0.86 -6.45 -3.38
CA CYS A 11 0.11 -6.66 -4.62
C CYS A 11 0.19 -8.11 -5.08
N SER A 12 1.32 -8.81 -4.89
CA SER A 12 1.45 -10.22 -5.25
C SER A 12 0.54 -11.13 -4.41
N SER A 13 0.40 -10.86 -3.10
CA SER A 13 -0.54 -11.57 -2.25
C SER A 13 -2.00 -11.30 -2.65
N THR A 14 -2.33 -10.06 -3.00
CA THR A 14 -3.65 -9.71 -3.53
C THR A 14 -3.91 -10.36 -4.89
N ALA A 15 -2.91 -10.40 -5.78
CA ALA A 15 -3.00 -11.03 -7.10
C ALA A 15 -3.33 -12.52 -6.97
N GLN A 16 -2.65 -13.24 -6.08
CA GLN A 16 -2.96 -14.65 -5.81
C GLN A 16 -4.38 -14.84 -5.28
N TYR A 17 -4.86 -13.97 -4.41
CA TYR A 17 -6.22 -14.03 -3.87
C TYR A 17 -7.29 -13.80 -4.96
N VAL A 18 -7.13 -12.75 -5.77
CA VAL A 18 -8.09 -12.38 -6.82
C VAL A 18 -8.06 -13.37 -8.00
N LEU A 19 -6.87 -13.64 -8.54
CA LEU A 19 -6.70 -14.44 -9.75
C LEU A 19 -7.01 -15.93 -9.53
N SER A 20 -6.81 -16.45 -8.30
CA SER A 20 -7.21 -17.82 -7.97
C SER A 20 -8.70 -17.98 -7.66
N LYS A 21 -9.50 -16.90 -7.73
CA LYS A 21 -10.89 -16.88 -7.25
C LYS A 21 -11.00 -17.40 -5.82
N GLN A 22 -10.07 -16.98 -4.96
CA GLN A 22 -10.02 -17.34 -3.53
C GLN A 22 -9.84 -18.84 -3.24
N ARG A 23 -9.35 -19.63 -4.20
CA ARG A 23 -9.07 -21.06 -3.98
C ARG A 23 -7.75 -21.31 -3.28
N ASN A 24 -6.72 -20.54 -3.64
CA ASN A 24 -5.35 -20.78 -3.18
C ASN A 24 -4.94 -19.86 -2.03
N ASN A 25 -5.75 -18.84 -1.72
CA ASN A 25 -5.48 -17.89 -0.66
C ASN A 25 -6.79 -17.37 -0.06
N ALA A 26 -6.75 -16.96 1.21
CA ALA A 26 -7.85 -16.34 1.92
C ALA A 26 -7.52 -14.87 2.22
N TYR A 27 -8.54 -14.08 2.57
CA TYR A 27 -8.35 -12.66 2.90
C TYR A 27 -7.34 -12.45 4.04
N VAL A 28 -7.32 -13.34 5.04
CA VAL A 28 -6.32 -13.34 6.12
C VAL A 28 -4.90 -13.47 5.58
N GLY A 29 -4.68 -14.31 4.56
CA GLY A 29 -3.38 -14.45 3.92
C GLY A 29 -2.94 -13.20 3.16
N VAL A 30 -3.88 -12.43 2.60
CA VAL A 30 -3.60 -11.10 2.02
C VAL A 30 -3.14 -10.14 3.12
N CYS A 31 -3.82 -10.09 4.26
CA CYS A 31 -3.43 -9.25 5.40
C CYS A 31 -2.01 -9.58 5.90
N PHE A 32 -1.69 -10.87 6.06
CA PHE A 32 -0.34 -11.30 6.46
C PHE A 32 0.70 -10.99 5.40
N GLY A 33 0.40 -11.19 4.11
CA GLY A 33 1.30 -10.87 3.01
C GLY A 33 1.71 -9.40 2.99
N TRP A 34 0.73 -8.50 3.11
CA TRP A 34 0.98 -7.06 3.26
C TRP A 34 1.78 -6.74 4.53
N GLY A 35 1.38 -7.30 5.67
CA GLY A 35 2.04 -7.07 6.96
C GLY A 35 3.52 -7.48 6.96
N LEU A 36 3.83 -8.70 6.48
CA LEU A 36 5.21 -9.19 6.40
C LEU A 36 6.05 -8.39 5.42
N SER A 37 5.48 -8.03 4.26
CA SER A 37 6.18 -7.22 3.27
C SER A 37 6.57 -5.84 3.84
N LEU A 38 5.69 -5.23 4.63
CA LEU A 38 5.98 -4.00 5.37
C LEU A 38 7.06 -4.20 6.44
N VAL A 39 6.99 -5.28 7.22
CA VAL A 39 8.01 -5.58 8.26
C VAL A 39 9.41 -5.69 7.65
N PHE A 40 9.57 -6.41 6.54
CA PHE A 40 10.86 -6.52 5.85
C PHE A 40 11.35 -5.18 5.31
N ALA A 41 10.44 -4.38 4.73
CA ALA A 41 10.78 -3.05 4.23
C ALA A 41 11.18 -2.08 5.35
N VAL A 42 10.54 -2.18 6.52
CA VAL A 42 10.92 -1.41 7.71
C VAL A 42 12.29 -1.86 8.20
N TYR A 43 12.49 -3.16 8.45
CA TYR A 43 13.74 -3.69 9.01
C TYR A 43 14.96 -3.34 8.14
N GLY A 44 14.84 -3.47 6.81
CA GLY A 44 15.93 -3.13 5.90
C GLY A 44 16.15 -1.62 5.67
N GLY A 45 15.14 -0.78 5.94
CA GLY A 45 15.17 0.66 5.65
C GLY A 45 15.24 1.59 6.87
N PHE A 46 15.09 1.05 8.08
CA PHE A 46 14.90 1.84 9.29
C PHE A 46 16.09 2.76 9.59
N HIS A 47 17.31 2.21 9.62
CA HIS A 47 18.53 2.96 9.95
C HIS A 47 18.93 4.02 8.92
N ILE A 48 18.39 3.96 7.70
CA ILE A 48 18.75 4.89 6.62
C ILE A 48 17.79 6.09 6.60
N SER A 49 16.49 5.85 6.73
CA SER A 49 15.50 6.92 6.55
C SER A 49 14.31 6.89 7.50
N GLY A 50 14.39 6.10 8.58
CA GLY A 50 13.26 5.88 9.50
C GLY A 50 12.11 5.10 8.87
N SER A 51 12.32 4.54 7.67
CA SER A 51 11.36 3.79 6.86
C SER A 51 9.92 4.33 6.89
N HIS A 52 9.73 5.59 6.49
CA HIS A 52 8.38 6.18 6.47
C HIS A 52 7.42 5.41 5.55
N LEU A 53 7.94 4.93 4.40
CA LEU A 53 7.27 4.09 3.39
C LEU A 53 5.89 4.58 2.90
N ASN A 54 5.49 5.79 3.28
CA ASN A 54 4.17 6.34 3.04
C ASN A 54 4.25 7.89 3.04
N PRO A 55 3.78 8.56 1.97
CA PRO A 55 3.73 10.02 1.90
C PRO A 55 2.89 10.66 3.01
N ALA A 56 1.80 10.02 3.45
CA ALA A 56 0.97 10.52 4.54
C ALA A 56 1.70 10.51 5.90
N VAL A 57 2.51 9.49 6.15
CA VAL A 57 3.39 9.44 7.34
C VAL A 57 4.47 10.53 7.25
N SER A 58 5.01 10.76 6.06
CA SER A 58 5.98 11.84 5.84
C SER A 58 5.35 13.22 6.05
N LEU A 59 4.11 13.43 5.58
CA LEU A 59 3.33 14.66 5.82
C LEU A 59 3.04 14.85 7.31
N PHE A 60 2.66 13.80 8.03
CA PHE A 60 2.45 13.85 9.48
C PHE A 60 3.73 14.25 10.23
N LEU A 61 4.89 13.73 9.83
CA LEU A 61 6.17 14.14 10.42
C LEU A 61 6.55 15.58 10.07
N LEU A 62 6.14 16.07 8.90
CA LEU A 62 6.31 17.47 8.51
C LEU A 62 5.47 18.40 9.39
N THR A 63 4.19 18.09 9.62
CA THR A 63 3.31 18.91 10.48
C THR A 63 3.75 18.90 11.95
N MET A 64 4.40 17.82 12.41
CA MET A 64 5.06 17.76 13.72
C MET A 64 6.42 18.47 13.78
N GLY A 65 6.91 19.06 12.69
CA GLY A 65 8.22 19.72 12.64
C GLY A 65 9.41 18.76 12.75
N ARG A 66 9.21 17.46 12.47
CA ARG A 66 10.24 16.41 12.59
C ARG A 66 11.08 16.26 11.31
N ILE A 67 10.59 16.74 10.17
CA ILE A 67 11.32 16.77 8.89
C ILE A 67 11.14 18.12 8.20
N SER A 68 12.08 18.51 7.33
CA SER A 68 11.96 19.72 6.51
C SER A 68 11.07 19.48 5.28
N VAL A 69 10.50 20.57 4.73
CA VAL A 69 9.65 20.53 3.52
C VAL A 69 10.38 19.89 2.34
N LEU A 70 11.66 20.22 2.13
CA LEU A 70 12.45 19.63 1.06
C LEU A 70 12.62 18.10 1.24
N ARG A 71 12.86 17.63 2.47
CA ARG A 71 12.93 16.20 2.76
C ARG A 71 11.59 15.52 2.52
N PHE A 72 10.48 16.16 2.88
CA PHE A 72 9.14 15.65 2.61
C PHE A 72 8.89 15.43 1.11
N VAL A 73 9.21 16.41 0.26
CA VAL A 73 9.00 16.30 -1.20
C VAL A 73 9.85 15.18 -1.78
N VAL A 74 11.15 15.13 -1.44
CA VAL A 74 12.06 14.08 -1.92
C VAL A 74 11.61 12.69 -1.43
N TYR A 75 11.18 12.57 -0.18
CA TYR A 75 10.71 11.31 0.37
C TYR A 75 9.43 10.84 -0.31
N SER A 76 8.46 11.74 -0.51
CA SER A 76 7.20 11.44 -1.17
C SER A 76 7.41 11.02 -2.62
N GLY A 77 8.25 11.74 -3.37
CA GLY A 77 8.62 11.36 -4.74
C GLY A 77 9.26 9.97 -4.81
N ALA A 78 10.24 9.69 -3.94
CA ALA A 78 10.88 8.38 -3.88
C ALA A 78 9.94 7.24 -3.46
N GLN A 79 8.97 7.52 -2.57
CA GLN A 79 7.97 6.54 -2.14
C GLN A 79 6.98 6.22 -3.26
N ILE A 80 6.45 7.23 -3.94
CA ILE A 80 5.52 7.06 -5.07
C ILE A 80 6.22 6.30 -6.21
N PHE A 81 7.44 6.69 -6.55
CA PHE A 81 8.22 5.98 -7.58
C PHE A 81 8.50 4.53 -7.19
N GLY A 82 8.88 4.28 -5.94
CA GLY A 82 9.07 2.92 -5.43
C GLY A 82 7.79 2.06 -5.52
N ALA A 83 6.65 2.62 -5.11
CA ALA A 83 5.36 1.94 -5.21
C ALA A 83 4.98 1.65 -6.67
N PHE A 84 5.19 2.61 -7.58
CA PHE A 84 4.95 2.42 -9.00
C PHE A 84 5.78 1.27 -9.59
N VAL A 85 7.09 1.25 -9.32
CA VAL A 85 7.97 0.16 -9.77
C VAL A 85 7.56 -1.18 -9.15
N GLY A 86 7.20 -1.20 -7.87
CA GLY A 86 6.71 -2.42 -7.22
C GLY A 86 5.44 -2.98 -7.87
N ALA A 87 4.46 -2.11 -8.16
CA ALA A 87 3.24 -2.48 -8.86
C ALA A 87 3.52 -2.95 -10.30
N MET A 88 4.43 -2.29 -11.01
CA MET A 88 4.86 -2.67 -12.36
C MET A 88 5.48 -4.07 -12.39
N ILE A 89 6.34 -4.40 -11.42
CA ILE A 89 6.93 -5.74 -11.30
C ILE A 89 5.83 -6.78 -11.06
N THR A 90 4.87 -6.52 -10.15
CA THR A 90 3.73 -7.44 -9.95
C THR A 90 2.93 -7.61 -11.24
N TYR A 91 2.66 -6.53 -11.99
CA TYR A 91 1.91 -6.60 -13.23
C TYR A 91 2.57 -7.52 -14.26
N PHE A 92 3.87 -7.36 -14.48
CA PHE A 92 4.60 -8.21 -15.42
C PHE A 92 4.73 -9.65 -14.94
N LEU A 93 4.93 -9.88 -13.64
CA LEU A 93 5.04 -11.22 -13.08
C LEU A 93 3.73 -12.02 -13.22
N TYR A 94 2.58 -11.35 -13.11
CA TYR A 94 1.25 -11.97 -13.22
C TYR A 94 0.58 -11.72 -14.59
N PHE A 95 1.31 -11.26 -15.60
CA PHE A 95 0.73 -10.84 -16.88
C PHE A 95 -0.12 -11.94 -17.54
N ASP A 96 0.41 -13.15 -17.62
CA ASP A 96 -0.31 -14.28 -18.21
C ASP A 96 -1.54 -14.69 -17.38
N ALA A 97 -1.41 -14.67 -16.05
CA ALA A 97 -2.52 -14.97 -15.15
C ALA A 97 -3.63 -13.90 -15.23
N LEU A 98 -3.27 -12.63 -15.39
CA LEU A 98 -4.20 -11.53 -15.61
C LEU A 98 -4.95 -11.72 -16.93
N ASN A 99 -4.23 -11.97 -18.03
CA ASN A 99 -4.83 -12.21 -19.35
C ASN A 99 -5.75 -13.43 -19.35
N PHE A 100 -5.39 -14.50 -18.66
CA PHE A 100 -6.24 -15.68 -18.51
C PHE A 100 -7.51 -15.38 -17.70
N TYR A 101 -7.40 -14.54 -16.67
CA TYR A 101 -8.51 -14.24 -15.76
C TYR A 101 -9.55 -13.29 -16.37
N ASP A 102 -9.11 -12.20 -17.01
CA ASP A 102 -10.00 -11.14 -17.52
C ASP A 102 -10.16 -11.15 -19.06
N GLY A 103 -9.57 -12.12 -19.75
CA GLY A 103 -9.65 -12.28 -21.20
C GLY A 103 -8.88 -11.22 -21.98
N GLY A 104 -7.89 -10.56 -21.37
CA GLY A 104 -7.08 -9.52 -22.02
C GLY A 104 -7.61 -8.10 -21.80
N THR A 105 -8.80 -7.95 -21.20
CA THR A 105 -9.43 -6.64 -20.97
C THR A 105 -9.27 -6.22 -19.51
N ARG A 106 -8.44 -5.22 -19.25
CA ARG A 106 -8.20 -4.68 -17.91
C ARG A 106 -9.44 -3.92 -17.41
N GLN A 107 -10.18 -4.55 -16.50
CA GLN A 107 -11.42 -3.99 -15.94
C GLN A 107 -11.19 -3.42 -14.53
N VAL A 108 -11.80 -2.27 -14.26
CA VAL A 108 -11.77 -1.61 -12.94
C VAL A 108 -12.90 -2.10 -12.04
N THR A 109 -14.08 -2.32 -12.62
CA THR A 109 -15.28 -2.80 -11.94
C THR A 109 -15.85 -4.00 -12.68
N GLY A 110 -16.70 -4.79 -12.00
CA GLY A 110 -17.33 -5.97 -12.56
C GLY A 110 -16.72 -7.30 -12.07
N PRO A 111 -17.23 -8.43 -12.56
CA PRO A 111 -16.89 -9.77 -12.05
C PRO A 111 -15.45 -10.21 -12.36
N TYR A 112 -14.81 -9.59 -13.35
CA TYR A 112 -13.43 -9.85 -13.75
C TYR A 112 -12.51 -8.65 -13.47
N ALA A 113 -12.88 -7.79 -12.51
CA ALA A 113 -12.08 -6.62 -12.16
C ALA A 113 -10.71 -7.03 -11.60
N THR A 114 -9.64 -6.54 -12.23
CA THR A 114 -8.25 -6.80 -11.83
C THR A 114 -7.56 -5.57 -11.24
N ALA A 115 -8.17 -4.38 -11.37
CA ALA A 115 -7.58 -3.14 -10.86
C ALA A 115 -7.42 -3.12 -9.33
N SER A 116 -8.29 -3.83 -8.60
CA SER A 116 -8.24 -3.96 -7.12
C SER A 116 -7.00 -4.66 -6.59
N ILE A 117 -6.23 -5.34 -7.46
CA ILE A 117 -4.95 -5.95 -7.11
C ILE A 117 -3.91 -4.87 -6.75
N PHE A 118 -3.97 -3.71 -7.42
CA PHE A 118 -2.94 -2.67 -7.35
C PHE A 118 -3.34 -1.47 -6.50
N ALA A 119 -4.63 -1.17 -6.42
CA ALA A 119 -5.17 -0.02 -5.71
C ALA A 119 -6.49 -0.35 -5.01
N THR A 120 -6.79 0.39 -3.94
CA THR A 120 -8.06 0.26 -3.23
C THR A 120 -9.15 1.08 -3.93
N TYR A 121 -10.34 0.49 -4.04
CA TYR A 121 -11.52 1.13 -4.59
C TYR A 121 -12.63 1.17 -3.54
N PRO A 122 -13.37 2.29 -3.43
CA PRO A 122 -14.46 2.41 -2.46
C PRO A 122 -15.56 1.39 -2.77
N GLN A 123 -16.19 0.87 -1.71
CA GLN A 123 -17.34 0.00 -1.86
C GLN A 123 -18.58 0.82 -2.24
N ASN A 124 -19.50 0.21 -2.99
CA ASN A 124 -20.68 0.89 -3.55
C ASN A 124 -21.59 1.55 -2.49
N TYR A 125 -21.49 1.14 -1.22
CA TYR A 125 -22.27 1.68 -0.12
C TYR A 125 -21.55 2.78 0.68
N LEU A 126 -20.28 3.09 0.37
CA LEU A 126 -19.49 4.07 1.12
C LEU A 126 -19.55 5.45 0.46
N SER A 127 -19.99 6.46 1.21
CA SER A 127 -19.94 7.85 0.75
C SER A 127 -18.51 8.41 0.80
N LEU A 128 -18.22 9.38 -0.06
CA LEU A 128 -16.92 10.06 -0.09
C LEU A 128 -16.56 10.67 1.29
N GLY A 129 -17.55 11.23 1.99
CA GLY A 129 -17.39 11.77 3.34
C GLY A 129 -17.05 10.69 4.38
N GLY A 130 -17.69 9.52 4.30
CA GLY A 130 -17.36 8.38 5.17
C GLY A 130 -15.94 7.86 4.96
N GLY A 131 -15.48 7.76 3.70
CA GLY A 131 -14.11 7.35 3.37
C GLY A 131 -13.03 8.33 3.83
N LEU A 132 -13.31 9.64 3.76
CA LEU A 132 -12.37 10.67 4.24
C LEU A 132 -12.24 10.66 5.77
N ILE A 133 -13.34 10.49 6.51
CA ILE A 133 -13.31 10.40 7.98
C ILE A 133 -12.48 9.19 8.43
N ASP A 134 -12.63 8.05 7.76
CA ASP A 134 -11.84 6.85 8.04
C ASP A 134 -10.33 7.10 7.87
N GLN A 135 -9.95 7.75 6.77
CA GLN A 135 -8.54 8.10 6.52
C GLN A 135 -7.98 9.09 7.55
N VAL A 136 -8.76 10.07 7.99
CA VAL A 136 -8.33 11.04 9.01
C VAL A 136 -8.22 10.38 10.38
N HIS A 137 -9.17 9.53 10.76
CA HIS A 137 -9.15 8.85 12.05
C HIS A 137 -7.95 7.89 12.18
N PHE A 138 -7.59 7.21 11.09
CA PHE A 138 -6.38 6.38 11.05
C PHE A 138 -5.11 7.20 11.29
N LEU A 139 -4.99 8.38 10.67
CA LEU A 139 -3.87 9.30 10.91
C LEU A 139 -3.87 9.84 12.35
N GLU A 140 -5.04 10.07 12.94
CA GLU A 140 -5.17 10.51 14.33
C GLU A 140 -4.79 9.42 15.33
N MET A 141 -5.07 8.14 15.04
CA MET A 141 -4.63 7.04 15.90
C MET A 141 -3.11 7.00 16.07
N LEU A 142 -2.36 7.36 15.02
CA LEU A 142 -0.90 7.48 15.06
C LEU A 142 -0.39 8.67 15.91
N ARG A 143 -1.28 9.59 16.32
CA ARG A 143 -0.94 10.75 17.16
C ARG A 143 -0.79 10.40 18.64
N LYS A 144 -1.35 9.29 19.12
CA LYS A 144 -1.29 8.94 20.55
C LYS A 144 0.13 8.53 20.96
N ARG A 145 0.94 9.51 21.40
CA ARG A 145 2.03 9.25 22.34
C ARG A 145 1.44 9.17 23.76
N PRO A 146 1.83 8.18 24.57
CA PRO A 146 1.73 8.33 26.01
C PRO A 146 2.55 9.56 26.41
N LYS A 147 1.98 10.44 27.25
CA LYS A 147 2.77 11.46 27.92
C LYS A 147 3.86 10.72 28.68
N ARG A 148 5.11 10.97 28.32
CA ARG A 148 6.26 10.55 29.13
C ARG A 148 6.19 11.40 30.39
N ASN A 149 5.60 10.84 31.45
CA ASN A 149 5.69 11.42 32.78
C ASN A 149 7.18 11.54 33.11
N GLN A 150 7.61 12.78 33.37
CA GLN A 150 8.84 13.04 34.12
C GLN A 150 8.64 12.59 35.56
#